data_AF-A0A316NTV0-F1
#
_entry.id   AF-A0A316NTV0-F1
#
_cell.length_a   1.000
_cell.length_b   1.000
_cell.length_c   1.000
_cell.angle_alpha   90.00
_cell.angle_beta   90.00
_cell.angle_gamma   90.00
#
_symmetry.space_group_name_H-M   'P 1'
#
loop_
_entity.id
_entity.type
_entity.pdbx_description
1 polymer ?
#
loop_
_entity_poly.entity_id
_entity_poly.type
_entity_poly.pdbx_seq_one_letter_code
_entity_poly.pdbx_strand_id
1 'polypeptide(L)'
;MSADYEFIHDADRCVACGLCVAFCPQYCLEVDDNGMPRAVDMEACVGCTTCSGQCPQRAIVIKSLPGAAAFDPYAGEERAEPISAEEQQHYAEAEKAIMEALDLRWHPVAVGLIDIDEPLPDVPMPTEKLRYCQSMNAARRGASILMPPHCHACPDGTSIFGMTGVPDKLATGEIYVLFHKVVDAEAAAKMVAERPTLPPNSKRATLVQPLGACTRHPEVIVFTGTPEQMMWLSMSMSYFDGHRHDFHASGFNAQCVEATLLPLMNDEPNISFGCYGGRASSDIGEDMMYMGVPANRLDTIVEGCQELAKRAIPQSRMKIYVPPIM
;
A
#
# COMPACT_ATOMS: atom_id res chain seq x y z
N MET A 1 -2.59 29.38 -12.01
CA MET A 1 -2.65 28.05 -12.67
C MET A 1 -3.56 27.21 -11.79
N SER A 2 -4.35 26.24 -12.27
CA SER A 2 -5.17 25.48 -11.31
C SER A 2 -4.28 24.66 -10.38
N ALA A 3 -4.61 24.57 -9.09
CA ALA A 3 -3.88 23.71 -8.16
C ALA A 3 -3.94 22.24 -8.61
N ASP A 4 -2.83 21.51 -8.47
CA ASP A 4 -2.72 20.09 -8.85
C ASP A 4 -3.22 19.15 -7.74
N TYR A 5 -3.39 19.68 -6.52
CA TYR A 5 -3.74 18.91 -5.34
C TYR A 5 -4.79 19.62 -4.48
N GLU A 6 -5.58 18.83 -3.76
CA GLU A 6 -6.60 19.23 -2.80
C GLU A 6 -6.22 18.75 -1.39
N PHE A 7 -6.40 19.60 -0.39
CA PHE A 7 -6.20 19.29 1.03
C PHE A 7 -7.54 18.95 1.66
N ILE A 8 -7.69 17.69 2.08
CA ILE A 8 -8.89 17.18 2.76
C ILE A 8 -8.58 17.05 4.24
N HIS A 9 -9.44 17.61 5.08
CA HIS A 9 -9.28 17.66 6.53
C HIS A 9 -10.55 17.19 7.26
N ASP A 10 -10.39 16.18 8.10
CA ASP A 10 -11.43 15.64 8.98
C ASP A 10 -11.37 16.36 10.35
N ALA A 11 -12.27 17.31 10.55
CA ALA A 11 -12.31 18.13 11.75
C ALA A 11 -12.65 17.33 13.03
N ASP A 12 -13.41 16.23 12.91
CA ASP A 12 -13.83 15.42 14.06
C ASP A 12 -12.67 14.60 14.64
N ARG A 13 -11.70 14.24 13.80
CA ARG A 13 -10.49 13.52 14.22
C ARG A 13 -9.36 14.43 14.66
N CYS A 14 -9.35 15.68 14.22
CA CYS A 14 -8.22 16.57 14.42
C CYS A 14 -8.16 17.13 15.84
N VAL A 15 -7.00 17.00 16.49
CA VAL A 15 -6.73 17.50 17.85
C VAL A 15 -5.97 18.83 17.87
N ALA A 16 -6.02 19.59 16.77
CA ALA A 16 -5.38 20.92 16.64
C ALA A 16 -3.87 20.96 17.01
N CYS A 17 -3.12 19.89 16.75
CA CYS A 17 -1.71 19.79 17.16
C CYS A 17 -0.73 20.65 16.35
N GLY A 18 -1.13 21.19 15.19
CA GLY A 18 -0.31 22.07 14.36
C GLY A 18 0.84 21.43 13.56
N LEU A 19 1.12 20.12 13.72
CA LEU A 19 2.25 19.45 13.06
C LEU A 19 2.20 19.54 11.52
N CYS A 20 1.01 19.45 10.94
CA CYS A 20 0.83 19.55 9.50
C CYS A 20 1.25 20.91 8.92
N VAL A 21 0.96 22.00 9.65
CA VAL A 21 1.38 23.36 9.31
C VAL A 21 2.88 23.50 9.50
N ALA A 22 3.41 23.06 10.64
CA ALA A 22 4.83 23.18 10.99
C ALA A 22 5.77 22.42 10.02
N PHE A 23 5.32 21.29 9.46
CA PHE A 23 6.13 20.45 8.58
C PHE A 23 5.77 20.56 7.10
N CYS A 24 4.88 21.47 6.69
CA CYS A 24 4.62 21.68 5.26
C CYS A 24 5.84 22.37 4.62
N PRO A 25 6.62 21.68 3.75
CA PRO A 25 7.85 22.26 3.20
C PRO A 25 7.58 23.41 2.21
N GLN A 26 6.35 23.50 1.71
CA GLN A 26 5.89 24.53 0.77
C GLN A 26 5.03 25.60 1.45
N TYR A 27 4.83 25.52 2.77
CA TYR A 27 4.03 26.47 3.55
C TYR A 27 2.58 26.64 3.03
N CYS A 28 2.00 25.58 2.46
CA CYS A 28 0.65 25.58 1.89
C CYS A 28 -0.49 25.69 2.92
N LEU A 29 -0.18 25.50 4.21
CA LEU A 29 -1.15 25.36 5.30
C LEU A 29 -0.89 26.43 6.37
N GLU A 30 -1.96 26.94 6.97
CA GLU A 30 -1.95 27.83 8.14
C GLU A 30 -2.89 27.32 9.22
N VAL A 31 -2.80 27.89 10.43
CA VAL A 31 -3.76 27.66 11.51
C VAL A 31 -4.89 28.69 11.39
N ASP A 32 -6.14 28.23 11.38
CA ASP A 32 -7.32 29.09 11.35
C ASP A 32 -7.70 29.62 12.76
N ASP A 33 -8.78 30.40 12.82
CA ASP A 33 -9.24 31.03 14.06
C ASP A 33 -9.66 30.02 15.14
N ASN A 34 -9.95 28.77 14.78
CA ASN A 34 -10.31 27.69 15.69
C ASN A 34 -9.11 26.83 16.11
N GLY A 35 -7.90 27.17 15.67
CA GLY A 35 -6.70 26.36 15.92
C GLY A 35 -6.53 25.19 14.95
N MET A 36 -7.38 25.09 13.92
CA MET A 36 -7.40 23.96 12.98
C MET A 36 -6.58 24.28 11.72
N PRO A 37 -6.01 23.28 11.05
CA PRO A 37 -5.26 23.51 9.82
C PRO A 37 -6.18 23.88 8.67
N ARG A 38 -5.80 24.92 7.92
CA ARG A 38 -6.48 25.41 6.72
C ARG A 38 -5.49 25.52 5.57
N ALA A 39 -5.88 25.06 4.39
CA ALA A 39 -5.11 25.28 3.17
C ALA A 39 -5.23 26.73 2.70
N VAL A 40 -4.09 27.38 2.46
CA VAL A 40 -3.99 28.77 2.01
C VAL A 40 -3.32 28.92 0.64
N ASP A 41 -2.47 27.97 0.26
CA ASP A 41 -1.82 27.96 -1.05
C ASP A 41 -1.65 26.52 -1.57
N MET A 42 -2.69 26.02 -2.24
CA MET A 42 -2.64 24.69 -2.86
C MET A 42 -1.99 24.71 -4.24
N GLU A 43 -1.76 25.87 -4.86
CA GLU A 43 -0.99 25.96 -6.11
C GLU A 43 0.49 25.64 -5.85
N ALA A 44 1.02 26.00 -4.67
CA ALA A 44 2.37 25.62 -4.25
C ALA A 44 2.50 24.17 -3.75
N CYS A 45 1.39 23.44 -3.57
CA CYS A 45 1.45 22.08 -3.05
C CYS A 45 2.08 21.15 -4.08
N VAL A 46 3.16 20.46 -3.69
CA VAL A 46 3.85 19.48 -4.55
C VAL A 46 3.43 18.03 -4.25
N GLY A 47 2.32 17.83 -3.55
CA GLY A 47 1.82 16.49 -3.23
C GLY A 47 2.73 15.64 -2.34
N CYS A 48 3.67 16.23 -1.59
CA CYS A 48 4.67 15.48 -0.79
C CYS A 48 4.09 14.64 0.35
N THR A 49 2.84 14.88 0.74
CA THR A 49 2.10 14.17 1.83
C THR A 49 2.71 14.27 3.24
N THR A 50 3.70 15.14 3.48
CA THR A 50 4.31 15.32 4.81
C THR A 50 3.28 15.65 5.90
N CYS A 51 2.32 16.53 5.59
CA CYS A 51 1.24 16.90 6.51
C CYS A 51 0.37 15.70 6.93
N SER A 52 0.04 14.82 5.98
CA SER A 52 -0.70 13.58 6.26
C SER A 52 0.13 12.61 7.10
N GLY A 53 1.40 12.41 6.73
CA GLY A 53 2.30 11.48 7.44
C GLY A 53 2.63 11.87 8.89
N GLN A 54 2.62 13.18 9.19
CA GLN A 54 2.87 13.72 10.53
C GLN A 54 1.60 13.84 11.39
N CYS A 55 0.41 13.65 10.82
CA CYS A 55 -0.83 13.77 11.57
C CYS A 55 -1.03 12.52 12.47
N PRO A 56 -0.95 12.64 13.81
CA PRO A 56 -1.08 11.48 14.69
C PRO A 56 -2.50 10.90 14.69
N GLN A 57 -3.50 11.72 14.35
CA GLN A 57 -4.91 11.35 14.30
C GLN A 57 -5.39 10.92 12.90
N ARG A 58 -4.51 11.03 11.88
CA ARG A 58 -4.82 10.79 10.46
C ARG A 58 -6.04 11.57 9.97
N ALA A 59 -6.13 12.82 10.39
CA ALA A 59 -7.19 13.74 10.03
C ALA A 59 -6.95 14.45 8.68
N ILE A 60 -5.90 14.11 7.94
CA ILE A 60 -5.45 14.86 6.76
C ILE A 60 -5.14 13.91 5.60
N VAL A 61 -5.69 14.21 4.42
CA VAL A 61 -5.41 13.55 3.15
C VAL A 61 -5.07 14.60 2.09
N ILE A 62 -4.05 14.35 1.27
CA ILE A 62 -3.76 15.15 0.06
C ILE A 62 -4.25 14.35 -1.15
N LYS A 63 -5.22 14.91 -1.89
CA LYS A 63 -5.80 14.29 -3.08
C LYS A 63 -5.27 14.97 -4.33
N SER A 64 -4.87 14.20 -5.35
CA SER A 64 -4.52 14.77 -6.67
C SER A 64 -5.79 15.15 -7.42
N LEU A 65 -5.81 16.33 -8.06
CA LEU A 65 -6.94 16.78 -8.87
C LEU A 65 -6.80 16.31 -10.34
N PRO A 66 -7.92 16.05 -11.04
CA PRO A 66 -7.89 15.75 -12.48
C PRO A 66 -7.32 16.92 -13.27
N GLY A 67 -6.28 16.67 -14.09
CA GLY A 67 -5.67 17.69 -14.96
C GLY A 67 -4.29 18.22 -14.50
N ALA A 68 -3.81 17.81 -13.33
CA ALA A 68 -2.39 17.90 -12.98
C ALA A 68 -1.59 17.01 -13.94
N ALA A 69 -1.11 17.57 -15.05
CA ALA A 69 -0.85 16.83 -16.28
C ALA A 69 0.30 15.80 -16.15
N ALA A 70 -0.04 14.58 -15.71
CA ALA A 70 0.69 13.38 -16.09
C ALA A 70 0.38 13.07 -17.57
N PHE A 71 1.38 12.61 -18.32
CA PHE A 71 1.17 12.12 -19.68
C PHE A 71 0.28 10.87 -19.64
N ASP A 72 -0.95 10.98 -20.13
CA ASP A 72 -1.87 9.84 -20.25
C ASP A 72 -2.07 9.47 -21.73
N PRO A 73 -1.42 8.39 -22.21
CA PRO A 73 -1.58 7.93 -23.58
C PRO A 73 -2.97 7.31 -23.86
N TYR A 74 -3.79 7.09 -22.82
CA TYR A 74 -5.10 6.45 -22.89
C TYR A 74 -6.26 7.42 -22.63
N ALA A 75 -6.03 8.74 -22.66
CA ALA A 75 -7.03 9.75 -22.32
C ALA A 75 -8.30 9.73 -23.19
N GLY A 76 -8.25 9.10 -24.37
CA GLY A 76 -9.39 8.93 -25.28
C GLY A 76 -10.15 7.60 -25.11
N GLU A 77 -9.72 6.72 -24.22
CA GLU A 77 -10.39 5.44 -23.96
C GLU A 77 -11.53 5.59 -22.93
N GLU A 78 -12.54 4.72 -23.05
CA GLU A 78 -13.60 4.60 -22.04
C GLU A 78 -13.03 4.08 -20.72
N ARG A 79 -13.44 4.70 -19.61
CA ARG A 79 -12.99 4.32 -18.26
C ARG A 79 -13.91 3.28 -17.65
N ALA A 80 -13.34 2.44 -16.79
CA ALA A 80 -14.12 1.50 -16.00
C ALA A 80 -15.04 2.27 -15.04
N GLU A 81 -16.32 1.89 -15.02
CA GLU A 81 -17.26 2.37 -14.02
C GLU A 81 -16.81 1.91 -12.63
N PRO A 82 -16.91 2.77 -11.60
CA PRO A 82 -16.56 2.38 -10.25
C PRO A 82 -17.56 1.35 -9.69
N ILE A 83 -17.10 0.54 -8.72
CA ILE A 83 -17.98 -0.31 -7.92
C ILE A 83 -19.09 0.51 -7.23
N SER A 84 -20.17 -0.16 -6.85
CA SER A 84 -21.35 0.49 -6.28
C SER A 84 -21.02 1.22 -4.97
N ALA A 85 -21.84 2.22 -4.63
CA ALA A 85 -21.69 2.95 -3.36
C ALA A 85 -21.81 2.03 -2.14
N GLU A 86 -22.59 0.95 -2.22
CA GLU A 86 -22.72 -0.06 -1.15
C GLU A 86 -21.41 -0.83 -0.96
N GLU A 87 -20.75 -1.23 -2.05
CA GLU A 87 -19.46 -1.93 -1.98
C GLU A 87 -18.34 -1.00 -1.49
N GLN A 88 -18.32 0.27 -1.93
CA GLN A 88 -17.38 1.26 -1.41
C GLN A 88 -17.57 1.47 0.10
N GLN A 89 -18.82 1.57 0.55
CA GLN A 89 -19.15 1.70 1.97
C GLN A 89 -18.68 0.48 2.76
N HIS A 90 -18.88 -0.72 2.23
CA HIS A 90 -18.42 -1.96 2.84
C HIS A 90 -16.88 -1.96 3.04
N TYR A 91 -16.11 -1.60 2.01
CA TYR A 91 -14.65 -1.50 2.15
C TYR A 91 -14.20 -0.41 3.13
N ALA A 92 -14.89 0.73 3.17
CA ALA A 92 -14.61 1.80 4.14
C ALA A 92 -14.88 1.38 5.59
N GLU A 93 -15.97 0.65 5.83
CA GLU A 93 -16.29 0.10 7.15
C GLU A 93 -15.30 -0.99 7.58
N ALA A 94 -14.92 -1.87 6.66
CA ALA A 94 -13.93 -2.91 6.90
C ALA A 94 -12.54 -2.31 7.23
N GLU A 95 -12.09 -1.32 6.44
CA GLU A 95 -10.86 -0.57 6.72
C GLU A 95 -10.88 0.02 8.13
N LYS A 96 -11.96 0.74 8.47
CA LYS A 96 -12.13 1.38 9.77
C LYS A 96 -12.05 0.36 10.91
N ALA A 97 -12.81 -0.73 10.81
CA ALA A 97 -12.87 -1.77 11.84
C ALA A 97 -11.50 -2.42 12.09
N ILE A 98 -10.75 -2.73 11.04
CA ILE A 98 -9.42 -3.34 11.16
C ILE A 98 -8.43 -2.33 11.75
N MET A 99 -8.44 -1.09 11.27
CA MET A 99 -7.53 -0.06 11.76
C MET A 99 -7.77 0.26 13.24
N GLU A 100 -9.02 0.30 13.70
CA GLU A 100 -9.38 0.49 15.11
C GLU A 100 -8.97 -0.72 15.97
N ALA A 101 -9.28 -1.94 15.55
CA ALA A 101 -8.98 -3.15 16.31
C ALA A 101 -7.46 -3.36 16.52
N LEU A 102 -6.67 -3.04 15.49
CA LEU A 102 -5.23 -3.30 15.48
C LEU A 102 -4.37 -2.08 15.80
N ASP A 103 -4.98 -0.90 15.93
CA ASP A 103 -4.29 0.39 16.02
C ASP A 103 -3.28 0.61 14.85
N LEU A 104 -3.69 0.24 13.63
CA LEU A 104 -2.82 0.32 12.45
C LEU A 104 -2.55 1.76 12.08
N ARG A 105 -1.28 2.19 12.01
CA ARG A 105 -0.90 3.56 11.61
C ARG A 105 -1.32 3.96 10.19
N TRP A 106 -1.36 3.02 9.27
CA TRP A 106 -1.53 3.29 7.84
C TRP A 106 -2.73 2.54 7.27
N HIS A 107 -3.31 3.08 6.20
CA HIS A 107 -4.42 2.45 5.50
C HIS A 107 -3.96 1.08 4.94
N PRO A 108 -4.75 0.01 5.11
CA PRO A 108 -4.66 -1.17 4.25
C PRO A 108 -4.78 -0.73 2.79
N VAL A 109 -3.95 -1.29 1.92
CA VAL A 109 -3.90 -0.90 0.50
C VAL A 109 -4.64 -1.94 -0.33
N ALA A 110 -5.71 -1.51 -0.98
CA ALA A 110 -6.36 -2.25 -2.05
C ALA A 110 -5.44 -2.28 -3.28
N VAL A 111 -5.08 -3.48 -3.74
CA VAL A 111 -4.27 -3.70 -4.94
C VAL A 111 -5.16 -4.25 -6.05
N GLY A 112 -5.11 -3.56 -7.20
CA GLY A 112 -5.75 -3.91 -8.46
C GLY A 112 -4.72 -4.32 -9.53
N LEU A 113 -4.86 -5.48 -10.18
CA LEU A 113 -4.08 -5.91 -11.35
C LEU A 113 -4.96 -5.98 -12.59
N ILE A 114 -4.94 -4.91 -13.38
CA ILE A 114 -5.85 -4.70 -14.50
C ILE A 114 -5.43 -5.54 -15.71
N ASP A 115 -6.33 -6.38 -16.18
CA ASP A 115 -6.10 -7.24 -17.35
C ASP A 115 -5.91 -6.42 -18.63
N ILE A 116 -5.18 -6.99 -19.60
CA ILE A 116 -4.81 -6.31 -20.85
C ILE A 116 -6.02 -5.76 -21.62
N ASP A 117 -7.17 -6.44 -21.54
CA ASP A 117 -8.40 -6.10 -22.24
C ASP A 117 -9.42 -5.34 -21.36
N GLU A 118 -9.10 -5.12 -20.09
CA GLU A 118 -9.99 -4.43 -19.15
C GLU A 118 -9.84 -2.90 -19.32
N PRO A 119 -10.95 -2.12 -19.24
CA PRO A 119 -10.86 -0.66 -19.21
C PRO A 119 -10.11 -0.17 -17.97
N LEU A 120 -9.36 0.93 -18.12
CA LEU A 120 -8.66 1.55 -17.00
C LEU A 120 -9.65 2.33 -16.12
N PRO A 121 -9.55 2.29 -14.79
CA PRO A 121 -10.37 3.11 -13.91
C PRO A 121 -9.95 4.58 -14.01
N ASP A 122 -10.87 5.48 -13.67
CA ASP A 122 -10.60 6.92 -13.59
C ASP A 122 -9.87 7.28 -12.28
N VAL A 123 -8.57 6.92 -12.23
CA VAL A 123 -7.70 7.17 -11.08
C VAL A 123 -6.42 7.89 -11.55
N PRO A 124 -5.93 8.90 -10.82
CA PRO A 124 -4.74 9.65 -11.22
C PRO A 124 -3.51 8.77 -11.47
N MET A 125 -2.79 9.08 -12.55
CA MET A 125 -1.45 8.55 -12.81
C MET A 125 -0.39 9.48 -12.20
N PRO A 126 0.76 8.96 -11.76
CA PRO A 126 1.80 9.80 -11.19
C PRO A 126 2.50 10.63 -12.28
N THR A 127 2.86 11.87 -11.96
CA THR A 127 3.59 12.78 -12.87
C THR A 127 5.02 12.32 -13.14
N GLU A 128 5.63 11.67 -12.16
CA GLU A 128 6.95 11.04 -12.24
C GLU A 128 6.82 9.52 -12.19
N LYS A 129 7.80 8.82 -12.78
CA LYS A 129 7.81 7.36 -12.71
C LYS A 129 8.06 6.89 -11.27
N LEU A 130 7.19 6.03 -10.77
CA LEU A 130 7.30 5.45 -9.44
C LEU A 130 7.70 3.98 -9.53
N ARG A 131 8.37 3.48 -8.51
CA ARG A 131 8.43 2.03 -8.27
C ARG A 131 7.09 1.56 -7.69
N TYR A 132 6.68 0.33 -7.96
CA TYR A 132 5.49 -0.27 -7.32
C TYR A 132 5.50 -0.19 -5.78
N CYS A 133 6.67 -0.35 -5.17
CA CYS A 133 6.82 -0.13 -3.73
C CYS A 133 6.50 1.32 -3.30
N GLN A 134 6.86 2.32 -4.10
CA GLN A 134 6.58 3.73 -3.81
C GLN A 134 5.08 4.04 -3.95
N SER A 135 4.41 3.49 -4.97
CA SER A 135 2.97 3.71 -5.13
C SER A 135 2.18 3.12 -3.97
N MET A 136 2.50 1.90 -3.51
CA MET A 136 1.87 1.33 -2.31
C MET A 136 2.16 2.15 -1.06
N ASN A 137 3.38 2.67 -0.91
CA ASN A 137 3.73 3.53 0.23
C ASN A 137 3.04 4.90 0.19
N ALA A 138 2.66 5.39 -0.98
CA ALA A 138 1.79 6.54 -1.11
C ALA A 138 0.33 6.16 -0.82
N ALA A 139 -0.12 4.99 -1.30
CA ALA A 139 -1.49 4.53 -1.10
C ALA A 139 -1.84 4.26 0.37
N ARG A 140 -0.92 3.70 1.15
CA ARG A 140 -1.10 3.55 2.61
C ARG A 140 -1.27 4.88 3.35
N ARG A 141 -0.97 6.01 2.68
CA ARG A 141 -1.13 7.40 3.16
C ARG A 141 -2.32 8.14 2.56
N GLY A 142 -3.19 7.46 1.83
CA GLY A 142 -4.39 8.08 1.26
C GLY A 142 -4.35 8.30 -0.25
N ALA A 143 -3.25 8.01 -0.94
CA ALA A 143 -3.17 8.25 -2.39
C ALA A 143 -3.80 7.12 -3.22
N SER A 144 -4.61 7.46 -4.22
CA SER A 144 -5.06 6.51 -5.24
C SER A 144 -4.20 6.70 -6.49
N ILE A 145 -3.51 5.63 -6.93
CA ILE A 145 -2.52 5.72 -8.02
C ILE A 145 -2.71 4.58 -9.01
N LEU A 146 -2.95 4.95 -10.26
CA LEU A 146 -2.94 4.06 -11.42
C LEU A 146 -1.57 4.11 -12.10
N MET A 147 -0.97 2.96 -12.39
CA MET A 147 0.33 2.87 -13.06
C MET A 147 0.32 1.83 -14.19
N PRO A 148 0.09 2.28 -15.43
CA PRO A 148 0.46 1.53 -16.63
C PRO A 148 1.98 1.40 -16.78
N PRO A 149 2.51 0.58 -17.70
CA PRO A 149 3.94 0.26 -17.78
C PRO A 149 4.86 1.48 -17.85
N HIS A 150 4.43 2.56 -18.53
CA HIS A 150 5.24 3.77 -18.69
C HIS A 150 5.40 4.58 -17.39
N CYS A 151 4.52 4.39 -16.40
CA CYS A 151 4.60 5.00 -15.08
C CYS A 151 5.52 4.24 -14.11
N HIS A 152 5.96 3.02 -14.45
CA HIS A 152 6.85 2.24 -13.59
C HIS A 152 8.32 2.57 -13.82
N ALA A 153 9.04 2.88 -12.73
CA ALA A 153 10.49 3.09 -12.73
C ALA A 153 11.28 1.78 -12.55
N CYS A 154 10.63 0.70 -12.11
CA CYS A 154 11.28 -0.57 -11.78
C CYS A 154 10.92 -1.67 -12.80
N PRO A 155 11.88 -2.20 -13.58
CA PRO A 155 11.61 -3.27 -14.54
C PRO A 155 11.22 -4.60 -13.87
N ASP A 156 11.62 -4.82 -12.61
CA ASP A 156 11.12 -5.96 -11.83
C ASP A 156 9.61 -5.87 -11.67
N GLY A 157 9.08 -4.70 -11.31
CA GLY A 157 7.65 -4.51 -11.09
C GLY A 157 6.84 -4.83 -12.35
N THR A 158 7.24 -4.28 -13.50
CA THR A 158 6.52 -4.50 -14.76
C THR A 158 6.61 -5.95 -15.26
N SER A 159 7.76 -6.60 -15.09
CA SER A 159 7.93 -8.00 -15.51
C SER A 159 7.21 -8.99 -14.59
N ILE A 160 7.26 -8.79 -13.27
CA ILE A 160 6.57 -9.64 -12.29
C ILE A 160 5.06 -9.61 -12.49
N PHE A 161 4.49 -8.43 -12.75
CA PHE A 161 3.06 -8.28 -13.00
C PHE A 161 2.64 -8.57 -14.44
N GLY A 162 3.52 -9.07 -15.30
CA GLY A 162 3.14 -9.43 -16.67
C GLY A 162 2.74 -8.23 -17.53
N MET A 163 3.16 -7.01 -17.17
CA MET A 163 2.98 -5.80 -17.97
C MET A 163 3.98 -5.72 -19.13
N THR A 164 5.17 -6.30 -18.94
CA THR A 164 6.22 -6.39 -19.94
C THR A 164 6.87 -7.77 -19.89
N GLY A 165 7.69 -8.11 -20.89
CA GLY A 165 8.65 -9.20 -20.75
C GLY A 165 9.71 -8.92 -19.68
N VAL A 166 10.47 -9.96 -19.30
CA VAL A 166 11.66 -9.82 -18.46
C VAL A 166 12.79 -9.23 -19.32
N PRO A 167 13.39 -8.08 -18.95
CA PRO A 167 14.51 -7.54 -19.72
C PRO A 167 15.74 -8.44 -19.67
N ASP A 168 16.52 -8.51 -20.76
CA ASP A 168 17.67 -9.41 -20.88
C ASP A 168 18.68 -9.29 -19.73
N LYS A 169 19.06 -8.06 -19.36
CA LYS A 169 19.99 -7.80 -18.25
C LYS A 169 19.44 -8.19 -16.87
N LEU A 170 18.12 -8.23 -16.74
CA LEU A 170 17.48 -8.74 -15.52
C LEU A 170 17.46 -10.27 -15.54
N ALA A 171 17.18 -10.87 -16.70
CA ALA A 171 17.18 -12.32 -16.90
C ALA A 171 18.55 -12.95 -16.66
N THR A 172 19.64 -12.28 -17.05
CA THR A 172 21.02 -12.76 -16.81
C THR A 172 21.48 -12.61 -15.36
N GLY A 173 20.73 -11.87 -14.53
CA GLY A 173 21.06 -11.66 -13.12
C GLY A 173 22.23 -10.70 -12.86
N GLU A 174 22.84 -10.13 -13.90
CA GLU A 174 23.98 -9.20 -13.82
C GLU A 174 23.72 -8.03 -12.85
N ILE A 175 22.47 -7.57 -12.78
CA ILE A 175 22.08 -6.46 -11.91
C ILE A 175 22.22 -6.80 -10.41
N TYR A 176 22.02 -8.06 -10.02
CA TYR A 176 22.10 -8.50 -8.63
C TYR A 176 23.54 -8.66 -8.15
N VAL A 177 24.44 -9.06 -9.06
CA VAL A 177 25.89 -9.06 -8.83
C VAL A 177 26.41 -7.64 -8.70
N LEU A 178 25.99 -6.73 -9.59
CA LEU A 178 26.37 -5.31 -9.55
C LEU A 178 25.98 -4.64 -8.22
N PHE A 179 24.83 -5.01 -7.66
CA PHE A 179 24.38 -4.48 -6.36
C PHE A 179 24.97 -5.22 -5.15
N HIS A 180 25.92 -6.15 -5.35
CA HIS A 180 26.51 -6.96 -4.28
C HIS A 180 25.47 -7.72 -3.44
N LYS A 181 24.35 -8.14 -4.06
CA LYS A 181 23.30 -8.90 -3.38
C LYS A 181 23.53 -10.41 -3.42
N VAL A 182 24.29 -10.86 -4.42
CA VAL A 182 24.68 -12.26 -4.62
C VAL A 182 26.11 -12.31 -5.17
N VAL A 183 26.77 -13.44 -4.96
CA VAL A 183 28.22 -13.60 -5.21
C VAL A 183 28.56 -13.65 -6.70
N ASP A 184 27.67 -14.21 -7.53
CA ASP A 184 27.90 -14.42 -8.95
C ASP A 184 26.59 -14.48 -9.76
N ALA A 185 26.74 -14.63 -11.08
CA ALA A 185 25.62 -14.71 -12.01
C ALA A 185 24.78 -16.00 -11.83
N GLU A 186 25.37 -17.09 -11.32
CA GLU A 186 24.64 -18.35 -11.10
C GLU A 186 23.63 -18.18 -9.96
N ALA A 187 24.07 -17.61 -8.83
CA ALA A 187 23.19 -17.26 -7.72
C ALA A 187 22.11 -16.25 -8.14
N ALA A 188 22.47 -15.27 -8.98
CA ALA A 188 21.51 -14.31 -9.51
C ALA A 188 20.46 -14.95 -10.42
N ALA A 189 20.87 -15.83 -11.34
CA ALA A 189 19.98 -16.54 -12.25
C ALA A 189 19.00 -17.45 -11.50
N LYS A 190 19.47 -18.15 -10.45
CA LYS A 190 18.60 -18.94 -9.58
C LYS A 190 17.50 -18.10 -8.93
N MET A 191 17.87 -16.95 -8.37
CA MET A 191 16.90 -16.03 -7.74
C MET A 191 15.87 -15.50 -8.75
N VAL A 192 16.28 -15.22 -9.99
CA VAL A 192 15.35 -14.80 -11.06
C VAL A 192 14.43 -15.93 -11.47
N ALA A 193 14.92 -17.18 -11.53
CA ALA A 193 14.14 -18.34 -11.93
C ALA A 193 13.11 -18.78 -10.87
N GLU A 194 13.44 -18.65 -9.58
CA GLU A 194 12.52 -18.96 -8.48
C GLU A 194 11.47 -17.87 -8.24
N ARG A 195 11.67 -16.68 -8.83
CA ARG A 195 10.77 -15.54 -8.69
C ARG A 195 9.51 -15.75 -9.54
N PRO A 196 8.30 -15.78 -8.94
CA PRO A 196 7.07 -15.90 -9.70
C PRO A 196 6.82 -14.65 -10.56
N THR A 197 6.20 -14.86 -11.73
CA THR A 197 5.81 -13.80 -12.66
C THR A 197 4.48 -14.16 -13.32
N LEU A 198 3.64 -13.18 -13.61
CA LEU A 198 2.48 -13.35 -14.49
C LEU A 198 2.91 -13.48 -15.95
N PRO A 199 2.08 -14.08 -16.83
CA PRO A 199 2.38 -14.17 -18.25
C PRO A 199 2.70 -12.79 -18.84
N PRO A 200 3.74 -12.65 -19.69
CA PRO A 200 4.07 -11.38 -20.30
C PRO A 200 2.91 -10.80 -21.12
N ASN A 201 2.71 -9.48 -21.02
CA ASN A 201 1.63 -8.73 -21.65
C ASN A 201 0.20 -9.20 -21.26
N SER A 202 0.04 -9.80 -20.07
CA SER A 202 -1.28 -10.18 -19.55
C SER A 202 -1.98 -9.05 -18.79
N LYS A 203 -1.21 -8.11 -18.23
CA LYS A 203 -1.75 -6.98 -17.47
C LYS A 203 -1.38 -5.66 -18.14
N ARG A 204 -2.28 -4.68 -18.08
CA ARG A 204 -2.01 -3.34 -18.62
C ARG A 204 -1.70 -2.28 -17.58
N ALA A 205 -2.00 -2.52 -16.30
CA ALA A 205 -1.68 -1.58 -15.22
C ALA A 205 -1.77 -2.23 -13.84
N THR A 206 -1.05 -1.63 -12.88
CA THR A 206 -1.31 -1.81 -11.44
C THR A 206 -2.11 -0.61 -10.93
N LEU A 207 -3.06 -0.86 -10.05
CA LEU A 207 -3.81 0.13 -9.29
C LEU A 207 -3.54 -0.09 -7.80
N VAL A 208 -3.28 0.99 -7.07
CA VAL A 208 -3.20 0.95 -5.61
C VAL A 208 -4.00 2.08 -5.01
N GLN A 209 -4.81 1.78 -3.99
CA GLN A 209 -5.67 2.73 -3.31
C GLN A 209 -5.74 2.40 -1.81
N PRO A 210 -6.05 3.35 -0.92
CA PRO A 210 -6.57 3.01 0.40
C PRO A 210 -7.78 2.09 0.24
N LEU A 211 -7.89 1.06 1.08
CA LEU A 211 -9.00 0.10 1.02
C LEU A 211 -10.35 0.82 1.08
N GLY A 212 -10.51 1.77 2.01
CA GLY A 212 -11.75 2.53 2.16
C GLY A 212 -12.07 3.53 1.03
N ALA A 213 -11.17 3.69 0.06
CA ALA A 213 -11.35 4.58 -1.08
C ALA A 213 -11.19 3.86 -2.43
N CYS A 214 -11.22 2.51 -2.44
CA CYS A 214 -11.05 1.75 -3.66
C CYS A 214 -12.26 1.90 -4.58
N THR A 215 -11.99 2.05 -5.88
CA THR A 215 -13.04 2.23 -6.90
C THR A 215 -13.31 0.95 -7.69
N ARG A 216 -12.63 -0.15 -7.34
CA ARG A 216 -12.84 -1.50 -7.88
C ARG A 216 -12.65 -2.53 -6.78
N HIS A 217 -13.10 -3.75 -7.02
CA HIS A 217 -12.72 -4.87 -6.17
C HIS A 217 -11.19 -5.08 -6.23
N PRO A 218 -10.49 -5.08 -5.09
CA PRO A 218 -9.10 -5.46 -5.06
C PRO A 218 -8.97 -6.96 -5.26
N GLU A 219 -7.87 -7.40 -5.87
CA GLU A 219 -7.52 -8.83 -5.84
C GLU A 219 -6.75 -9.18 -4.55
N VAL A 220 -5.94 -8.23 -4.04
CA VAL A 220 -5.14 -8.39 -2.82
C VAL A 220 -5.24 -7.15 -1.95
N ILE A 221 -5.27 -7.33 -0.64
CA ILE A 221 -5.18 -6.25 0.35
C ILE A 221 -3.82 -6.33 1.04
N VAL A 222 -3.07 -5.24 1.02
CA VAL A 222 -1.73 -5.17 1.60
C VAL A 222 -1.73 -4.31 2.85
N PHE A 223 -1.40 -4.94 3.98
CA PHE A 223 -1.21 -4.29 5.27
C PHE A 223 0.24 -3.88 5.46
N THR A 224 0.45 -2.72 6.10
CA THR A 224 1.77 -2.26 6.54
C THR A 224 1.70 -1.92 8.02
N GLY A 225 2.42 -2.66 8.86
CA GLY A 225 2.31 -2.56 10.32
C GLY A 225 3.50 -3.19 11.04
N THR A 226 3.44 -3.22 12.36
CA THR A 226 4.47 -3.86 13.20
C THR A 226 4.36 -5.40 13.14
N PRO A 227 5.41 -6.15 13.55
CA PRO A 227 5.32 -7.61 13.69
C PRO A 227 4.14 -8.06 14.56
N GLU A 228 3.81 -7.31 15.61
CA GLU A 228 2.64 -7.60 16.47
C GLU A 228 1.33 -7.49 15.69
N GLN A 229 1.19 -6.46 14.85
CA GLN A 229 0.00 -6.28 14.03
C GLN A 229 -0.14 -7.38 12.97
N MET A 230 0.98 -7.83 12.36
CA MET A 230 0.97 -8.98 11.45
C MET A 230 0.56 -10.28 12.16
N MET A 231 1.02 -10.47 13.41
CA MET A 231 0.59 -11.61 14.25
C MET A 231 -0.92 -11.56 14.48
N TRP A 232 -1.48 -10.40 14.84
CA TRP A 232 -2.92 -10.28 15.06
C TRP A 232 -3.74 -10.49 13.78
N LEU A 233 -3.29 -10.00 12.63
CA LEU A 233 -3.92 -10.28 11.33
C LEU A 233 -3.93 -11.79 11.05
N SER A 234 -2.80 -12.47 11.24
CA SER A 234 -2.75 -13.93 11.12
C SER A 234 -3.75 -14.61 12.05
N MET A 235 -3.80 -14.21 13.32
CA MET A 235 -4.72 -14.79 14.29
C MET A 235 -6.19 -14.50 13.97
N SER A 236 -6.51 -13.34 13.35
CA SER A 236 -7.89 -13.04 12.96
C SER A 236 -8.40 -13.98 11.88
N MET A 237 -7.55 -14.35 10.92
CA MET A 237 -7.90 -15.31 9.87
C MET A 237 -8.08 -16.72 10.46
N SER A 238 -7.18 -17.12 11.36
CA SER A 238 -7.25 -18.42 12.06
C SER A 238 -8.36 -18.51 13.12
N TYR A 239 -9.08 -17.42 13.43
CA TYR A 239 -9.95 -17.37 14.62
C TYR A 239 -11.05 -18.43 14.60
N PHE A 240 -11.63 -18.69 13.42
CA PHE A 240 -12.80 -19.57 13.28
C PHE A 240 -12.46 -21.03 12.97
N ASP A 241 -11.31 -21.29 12.35
CA ASP A 241 -10.93 -22.63 11.88
C ASP A 241 -9.63 -23.16 12.52
N GLY A 242 -8.88 -22.32 13.22
CA GLY A 242 -7.59 -22.66 13.80
C GLY A 242 -6.49 -22.96 12.77
N HIS A 243 -6.70 -22.61 11.50
CA HIS A 243 -5.75 -22.88 10.42
C HIS A 243 -4.42 -22.15 10.67
N ARG A 244 -3.30 -22.85 10.48
CA ARG A 244 -1.96 -22.29 10.61
C ARG A 244 -1.41 -21.99 9.24
N HIS A 245 -1.14 -20.71 8.98
CA HIS A 245 -0.61 -20.25 7.72
C HIS A 245 0.89 -20.57 7.59
N ASP A 246 1.28 -21.00 6.40
CA ASP A 246 2.66 -21.09 5.98
C ASP A 246 3.03 -19.86 5.16
N PHE A 247 4.17 -19.25 5.46
CA PHE A 247 4.60 -18.03 4.81
C PHE A 247 5.93 -18.20 4.09
N HIS A 248 6.06 -17.54 2.94
CA HIS A 248 7.27 -17.46 2.13
C HIS A 248 7.81 -16.04 2.10
N ALA A 249 8.84 -15.78 2.90
CA ALA A 249 9.54 -14.50 2.98
C ALA A 249 11.05 -14.70 2.81
N SER A 250 11.59 -14.15 1.73
CA SER A 250 13.00 -14.20 1.33
C SER A 250 13.72 -12.87 1.55
N GLY A 251 12.98 -11.77 1.71
CA GLY A 251 13.53 -10.41 1.76
C GLY A 251 13.83 -9.81 0.37
N PHE A 252 13.44 -10.49 -0.71
CA PHE A 252 13.53 -10.02 -2.08
C PHE A 252 12.14 -9.83 -2.68
N ASN A 253 12.01 -8.83 -3.56
CA ASN A 253 10.74 -8.53 -4.24
C ASN A 253 9.52 -8.42 -3.31
N ALA A 254 9.72 -8.04 -2.04
CA ALA A 254 8.71 -7.98 -0.98
C ALA A 254 7.32 -7.55 -1.44
N GLN A 255 7.21 -6.35 -1.96
CA GLN A 255 5.93 -5.73 -2.25
C GLN A 255 5.28 -6.28 -3.52
N CYS A 256 6.06 -6.56 -4.58
CA CYS A 256 5.52 -7.11 -5.83
C CYS A 256 5.25 -8.63 -5.77
N VAL A 257 6.13 -9.39 -5.12
CA VAL A 257 6.03 -10.85 -5.01
C VAL A 257 5.39 -11.25 -3.69
N GLU A 258 6.06 -10.98 -2.57
CA GLU A 258 5.67 -11.54 -1.28
C GLU A 258 4.32 -11.01 -0.78
N ALA A 259 4.02 -9.72 -0.98
CA ALA A 259 2.79 -9.10 -0.51
C ALA A 259 1.70 -8.98 -1.59
N THR A 260 1.98 -9.27 -2.86
CA THR A 260 0.95 -9.18 -3.93
C THR A 260 0.84 -10.47 -4.71
N LEU A 261 1.89 -10.88 -5.40
CA LEU A 261 1.76 -12.01 -6.34
C LEU A 261 1.59 -13.36 -5.65
N LEU A 262 2.29 -13.64 -4.55
CA LEU A 262 2.12 -14.88 -3.79
C LEU A 262 0.70 -15.02 -3.21
N PRO A 263 0.13 -13.98 -2.54
CA PRO A 263 -1.25 -14.03 -2.12
C PRO A 263 -2.24 -14.25 -3.26
N LEU A 264 -2.03 -13.55 -4.38
CA LEU A 264 -2.90 -13.70 -5.55
C LEU A 264 -2.86 -15.11 -6.14
N MET A 265 -1.66 -15.69 -6.31
CA MET A 265 -1.50 -16.97 -6.99
C MET A 265 -1.91 -18.17 -6.13
N ASN A 266 -1.73 -18.07 -4.82
CA ASN A 266 -1.95 -19.19 -3.90
C ASN A 266 -3.29 -19.13 -3.17
N ASP A 267 -4.01 -17.99 -3.25
CA ASP A 267 -5.23 -17.74 -2.47
C ASP A 267 -5.03 -17.91 -0.94
N GLU A 268 -3.82 -17.57 -0.49
CA GLU A 268 -3.37 -17.67 0.90
C GLU A 268 -2.63 -16.39 1.32
N PRO A 269 -2.71 -15.95 2.59
CA PRO A 269 -1.99 -14.75 3.04
C PRO A 269 -0.47 -14.99 3.04
N ASN A 270 0.31 -13.92 2.87
CA ASN A 270 1.76 -13.99 2.97
C ASN A 270 2.38 -12.78 3.65
N ILE A 271 3.38 -13.00 4.50
CA ILE A 271 4.15 -11.93 5.17
C ILE A 271 5.39 -11.56 4.38
N SER A 272 5.87 -10.35 4.62
CA SER A 272 7.15 -9.87 4.11
C SER A 272 7.88 -9.00 5.12
N PHE A 273 9.19 -9.22 5.22
CA PHE A 273 10.10 -8.34 5.96
C PHE A 273 10.33 -6.99 5.26
N GLY A 274 9.78 -6.80 4.06
CA GLY A 274 10.23 -5.74 3.16
C GLY A 274 11.54 -6.15 2.45
N CYS A 275 11.80 -5.54 1.30
CA CYS A 275 13.01 -5.81 0.53
C CYS A 275 13.90 -4.57 0.47
N TYR A 276 15.17 -4.79 0.13
CA TYR A 276 16.13 -3.69 -0.07
C TYR A 276 15.57 -2.59 -0.98
N GLY A 277 14.98 -2.98 -2.12
CA GLY A 277 14.46 -2.00 -3.09
C GLY A 277 13.33 -1.15 -2.51
N GLY A 278 12.39 -1.76 -1.80
CA GLY A 278 11.29 -1.05 -1.15
C GLY A 278 11.78 -0.15 -0.03
N ARG A 279 12.62 -0.67 0.87
CA ARG A 279 13.16 0.08 2.02
C ARG A 279 14.08 1.23 1.59
N ALA A 280 14.90 1.05 0.56
CA ALA A 280 15.79 2.10 0.05
C ALA A 280 15.04 3.25 -0.67
N SER A 281 13.79 3.02 -1.10
CA SER A 281 12.98 4.00 -1.82
C SER A 281 11.73 4.44 -1.04
N SER A 282 11.67 4.20 0.27
CA SER A 282 10.52 4.53 1.09
C SER A 282 10.94 4.94 2.50
N ASP A 283 9.97 5.38 3.28
CA ASP A 283 10.15 5.77 4.69
C ASP A 283 9.70 4.67 5.66
N ILE A 284 9.88 3.42 5.25
CA ILE A 284 9.48 2.24 6.02
C ILE A 284 10.51 1.98 7.12
N GLY A 285 10.06 2.08 8.37
CA GLY A 285 10.87 1.85 9.56
C GLY A 285 11.39 0.43 9.69
N GLU A 286 12.44 0.24 10.49
CA GLU A 286 13.04 -1.06 10.79
C GLU A 286 12.08 -2.02 11.51
N ASP A 287 11.08 -1.47 12.19
CA ASP A 287 10.02 -2.14 12.95
C ASP A 287 8.76 -2.45 12.12
N MET A 288 8.78 -2.13 10.82
CA MET A 288 7.61 -2.29 9.94
C MET A 288 7.75 -3.50 9.03
N MET A 289 6.65 -4.23 8.87
CA MET A 289 6.46 -5.39 8.00
C MET A 289 5.29 -5.14 7.04
N TYR A 290 5.19 -6.02 6.04
CA TYR A 290 4.02 -6.10 5.17
C TYR A 290 3.35 -7.46 5.30
N MET A 291 2.05 -7.50 5.07
CA MET A 291 1.30 -8.74 4.83
C MET A 291 0.32 -8.50 3.70
N GLY A 292 0.38 -9.35 2.67
CA GLY A 292 -0.63 -9.40 1.64
C GLY A 292 -1.65 -10.48 1.95
N VAL A 293 -2.92 -10.20 1.75
CA VAL A 293 -4.01 -11.18 1.92
C VAL A 293 -4.91 -11.16 0.69
N PRO A 294 -5.44 -12.31 0.24
CA PRO A 294 -6.47 -12.34 -0.78
C PRO A 294 -7.71 -11.56 -0.33
N ALA A 295 -8.33 -10.79 -1.23
CA ALA A 295 -9.46 -9.93 -0.88
C ALA A 295 -10.69 -10.70 -0.36
N ASN A 296 -10.85 -11.96 -0.75
CA ASN A 296 -11.92 -12.84 -0.27
C ASN A 296 -11.83 -13.16 1.25
N ARG A 297 -10.73 -12.82 1.92
CA ARG A 297 -10.54 -13.00 3.37
C ARG A 297 -10.96 -11.77 4.19
N LEU A 298 -11.37 -10.68 3.54
CA LEU A 298 -11.64 -9.40 4.22
C LEU A 298 -12.65 -9.55 5.37
N ASP A 299 -13.80 -10.16 5.11
CA ASP A 299 -14.86 -10.32 6.11
C ASP A 299 -14.38 -11.17 7.30
N THR A 300 -13.69 -12.28 7.03
CA THR A 300 -13.09 -13.12 8.08
C THR A 300 -12.09 -12.33 8.94
N ILE A 301 -11.28 -11.46 8.32
CA ILE A 301 -10.32 -10.60 9.03
C ILE A 301 -11.05 -9.58 9.89
N VAL A 302 -12.09 -8.92 9.38
CA VAL A 302 -12.88 -7.93 10.14
C VAL A 302 -13.48 -8.59 11.37
N GLU A 303 -14.20 -9.69 11.19
CA GLU A 303 -14.85 -10.41 12.30
C GLU A 303 -13.81 -10.94 13.30
N GLY A 304 -12.74 -11.57 12.82
CA GLY A 304 -11.67 -12.09 13.66
C GLY A 304 -10.95 -11.00 14.46
N CYS A 305 -10.69 -9.84 13.85
CA CYS A 305 -10.10 -8.69 14.54
C CYS A 305 -11.03 -8.16 15.64
N GLN A 306 -12.33 -8.06 15.36
CA GLN A 306 -13.32 -7.63 16.35
C GLN A 306 -13.42 -8.60 17.53
N GLU A 307 -13.39 -9.91 17.29
CA GLU A 307 -13.40 -10.91 18.35
C GLU A 307 -12.12 -10.86 19.21
N LEU A 308 -10.95 -10.76 18.57
CA LEU A 308 -9.67 -10.64 19.26
C LEU A 308 -9.58 -9.34 20.08
N ALA A 309 -10.17 -8.25 19.60
CA ALA A 309 -10.21 -6.95 20.27
C ALA A 309 -11.03 -6.97 21.58
N LYS A 310 -11.99 -7.89 21.74
CA LYS A 310 -12.76 -8.03 22.99
C LYS A 310 -11.90 -8.42 24.19
N ARG A 311 -10.79 -9.14 23.97
CA ARG A 311 -9.97 -9.66 25.07
C ARG A 311 -8.50 -9.88 24.75
N ALA A 312 -8.16 -10.63 23.70
CA ALA A 312 -6.80 -11.10 23.46
C ALA A 312 -5.82 -9.96 23.20
N ILE A 313 -6.17 -9.04 22.30
CA ILE A 313 -5.37 -7.86 21.96
C ILE A 313 -5.13 -6.96 23.20
N PRO A 314 -6.18 -6.46 23.90
CA PRO A 314 -5.97 -5.57 25.03
C PRO A 314 -5.21 -6.26 26.18
N GLN A 315 -5.49 -7.53 26.48
CA GLN A 315 -4.75 -8.24 27.54
C GLN A 315 -3.26 -8.41 27.21
N SER A 316 -2.91 -8.69 25.95
CA SER A 316 -1.52 -8.77 25.50
C SER A 316 -0.81 -7.42 25.62
N ARG A 317 -1.47 -6.32 25.21
CA ARG A 317 -0.89 -4.97 25.23
C ARG A 317 -0.78 -4.36 26.63
N MET A 318 -1.67 -4.74 27.55
CA MET A 318 -1.64 -4.32 28.96
C MET A 318 -0.69 -5.15 29.84
N LYS A 319 0.00 -6.16 29.30
CA LYS A 319 0.82 -7.07 30.11
C LYS A 319 1.89 -6.30 30.87
N ILE A 320 1.91 -6.48 32.19
CA ILE A 320 3.05 -6.09 33.02
C ILE A 320 3.93 -7.33 33.11
N TYR A 321 5.09 -7.29 32.45
CA TYR A 321 6.06 -8.38 32.55
C TYR A 321 6.60 -8.45 33.98
N VAL A 322 6.18 -9.46 34.72
CA VAL A 322 6.75 -9.78 36.03
C VAL A 322 7.82 -10.84 35.79
N PRO A 323 9.11 -10.52 35.99
CA PRO A 323 10.17 -11.51 35.81
C PRO A 323 9.94 -12.67 36.78
N PRO A 324 10.20 -13.93 36.35
CA PRO A 324 10.14 -15.05 37.27
C PRO A 324 11.10 -14.79 38.44
N ILE A 325 10.60 -14.93 39.66
CA ILE A 325 11.44 -14.93 40.85
C ILE A 325 12.30 -16.20 40.73
N MET A 326 13.58 -16.02 40.38
CA MET A 326 14.58 -17.10 40.38
C MET A 326 14.91 -17.51 41.81
#